data_AF-A0A2R6AV25-F1
#
_entry.id   AF-A0A2R6AV25-F1
#
_cell.length_a   1.000
_cell.length_b   1.000
_cell.length_c   1.000
_cell.angle_alpha   90.00
_cell.angle_beta   90.00
_cell.angle_gamma   90.00
#
_symmetry.space_group_name_H-M   'P 1'
#
loop_
_entity.id
_entity.type
_entity.pdbx_description
1 polymer ?
#
loop_
_entity_poly.entity_id
_entity_poly.type
_entity_poly.pdbx_seq_one_letter_code
_entity_poly.pdbx_strand_id
1 'polypeptide(L)'
;MGGLEYSGSTKEDEIILKRQSTSQITSIFGFTGLRIMDYQLKSLVFSHLSGSPRCYGHCEQTAGLRVIREDGDGMVGCYVCPSGYVSRIVRYSIKRDEEWFTSYLKELLGAQLDIKPQDVRVATRYNWDLGLGGEKHEAVLKEHYWVQSYRRTKSDDPNRQAVFMCSQCDSLFQQPASSKNTLCPACAPRNQA
;
A
#
# COMPACT_ATOMS: atom_id res chain seq x y z
N MET A 1 -49.95 -63.05 -17.06
CA MET A 1 -48.52 -63.17 -16.69
C MET A 1 -47.71 -62.50 -17.81
N GLY A 2 -46.70 -61.70 -17.45
CA GLY A 2 -46.01 -60.74 -18.33
C GLY A 2 -45.23 -61.36 -19.50
N GLY A 3 -44.55 -60.60 -20.36
CA GLY A 3 -44.31 -59.16 -20.45
C GLY A 3 -43.40 -58.82 -21.65
N LEU A 4 -43.26 -57.51 -21.93
CA LEU A 4 -42.15 -56.77 -22.58
C LEU A 4 -41.82 -57.09 -24.06
N GLU A 5 -42.21 -56.24 -25.03
CA GLU A 5 -41.58 -54.97 -25.55
C GLU A 5 -40.74 -55.26 -26.83
N TYR A 6 -41.18 -54.93 -28.07
CA TYR A 6 -41.17 -53.64 -28.81
C TYR A 6 -39.82 -52.88 -28.70
N SER A 7 -39.17 -52.34 -29.73
CA SER A 7 -39.31 -52.26 -31.20
C SER A 7 -38.08 -51.47 -31.70
N GLY A 8 -37.65 -51.69 -32.95
CA GLY A 8 -36.49 -50.99 -33.53
C GLY A 8 -36.77 -49.66 -34.26
N SER A 9 -35.73 -49.21 -34.98
CA SER A 9 -35.72 -48.25 -36.11
C SER A 9 -35.75 -46.76 -35.71
N THR A 10 -34.98 -45.80 -36.25
CA THR A 10 -34.07 -45.69 -37.40
C THR A 10 -33.40 -44.30 -37.41
N LYS A 11 -32.27 -44.17 -38.14
CA LYS A 11 -31.77 -42.95 -38.85
C LYS A 11 -31.32 -41.78 -37.97
N GLU A 12 -30.41 -40.89 -38.32
CA GLU A 12 -29.42 -40.64 -39.39
C GLU A 12 -28.56 -39.51 -38.78
N ASP A 13 -27.36 -39.33 -39.31
CA ASP A 13 -26.40 -38.29 -38.96
C ASP A 13 -27.02 -36.90 -38.77
N GLU A 14 -26.68 -36.20 -37.68
CA GLU A 14 -26.49 -34.74 -37.70
C GLU A 14 -25.87 -34.20 -36.38
N ILE A 15 -24.74 -33.51 -36.56
CA ILE A 15 -24.31 -32.32 -35.81
C ILE A 15 -23.56 -32.55 -34.48
N ILE A 16 -22.25 -32.71 -34.67
CA ILE A 16 -21.16 -32.16 -33.85
C ILE A 16 -21.47 -30.70 -33.45
N LEU A 17 -21.13 -30.34 -32.19
CA LEU A 17 -21.28 -29.04 -31.50
C LEU A 17 -22.59 -28.82 -30.73
N LYS A 18 -22.61 -29.30 -29.48
CA LYS A 18 -22.85 -28.48 -28.28
C LYS A 18 -22.91 -29.37 -27.04
N ARG A 19 -21.88 -29.28 -26.20
CA ARG A 19 -21.92 -29.29 -24.73
C ARG A 19 -20.49 -29.51 -24.25
N GLN A 20 -19.81 -28.39 -24.03
CA GLN A 20 -18.61 -28.37 -23.21
C GLN A 20 -18.97 -28.99 -21.87
N SER A 21 -18.25 -30.06 -21.55
CA SER A 21 -18.23 -30.76 -20.28
C SER A 21 -18.17 -29.74 -19.14
N THR A 22 -19.23 -29.76 -18.34
CA THR A 22 -19.30 -29.17 -17.01
C THR A 22 -18.23 -29.81 -16.14
N SER A 23 -17.11 -29.13 -15.97
CA SER A 23 -16.13 -29.42 -14.94
C SER A 23 -16.81 -29.36 -13.58
N GLN A 24 -16.93 -30.53 -12.93
CA GLN A 24 -17.37 -30.66 -11.56
C GLN A 24 -16.41 -29.88 -10.65
N ILE A 25 -16.88 -28.77 -10.08
CA ILE A 25 -16.23 -28.14 -8.94
C ILE A 25 -16.73 -28.89 -7.70
N THR A 26 -16.01 -29.95 -7.33
CA THR A 26 -16.12 -30.53 -6.00
C THR A 26 -15.54 -29.57 -4.99
N SER A 27 -16.45 -29.00 -4.20
CA SER A 27 -16.20 -28.41 -2.89
C SER A 27 -15.29 -29.32 -2.05
N ILE A 28 -14.13 -28.80 -1.66
CA ILE A 28 -13.36 -29.30 -0.53
C ILE A 28 -13.21 -28.13 0.43
N PHE A 29 -14.01 -28.19 1.49
CA PHE A 29 -13.78 -27.45 2.73
C PHE A 29 -12.37 -27.76 3.25
N GLY A 30 -11.58 -26.71 3.49
CA GLY A 30 -10.32 -26.82 4.22
C GLY A 30 -9.27 -25.86 3.67
N PHE A 31 -8.82 -24.94 4.51
CA PHE A 31 -7.70 -24.01 4.29
C PHE A 31 -7.91 -22.87 3.29
N THR A 32 -8.34 -21.73 3.81
CA THR A 32 -7.82 -20.43 3.33
C THR A 32 -7.59 -19.49 4.51
N GLY A 33 -6.64 -19.85 5.37
CA GLY A 33 -5.82 -18.81 6.00
C GLY A 33 -4.96 -18.24 4.89
N LEU A 34 -5.50 -17.27 4.15
CA LEU A 34 -4.84 -16.62 3.03
C LEU A 34 -3.69 -15.79 3.61
N ARG A 35 -2.55 -16.45 3.79
CA ARG A 35 -1.27 -15.79 4.03
C ARG A 35 -1.06 -14.92 2.80
N ILE A 36 -1.26 -13.61 2.98
CA ILE A 36 -0.89 -12.60 2.00
C ILE A 36 0.60 -12.82 1.73
N MET A 37 0.93 -13.49 0.62
CA MET A 37 2.32 -13.56 0.16
C MET A 37 2.74 -12.16 -0.27
N ASP A 38 4.02 -11.82 -0.18
CA ASP A 38 4.53 -10.45 -0.43
C ASP A 38 4.00 -9.82 -1.74
N TYR A 39 3.85 -10.62 -2.79
CA TYR A 39 3.30 -10.19 -4.09
C TYR A 39 1.82 -9.72 -4.02
N GLN A 40 1.04 -10.24 -3.06
CA GLN A 40 -0.33 -9.83 -2.80
C GLN A 40 -0.40 -8.53 -2.01
N LEU A 41 0.56 -8.23 -1.13
CA LEU A 41 0.52 -7.02 -0.31
C LEU A 41 0.63 -5.75 -1.16
N LYS A 42 1.62 -5.72 -2.07
CA LYS A 42 1.82 -4.59 -2.96
C LYS A 42 0.61 -4.38 -3.86
N SER A 43 0.10 -5.45 -4.47
CA SER A 43 -1.11 -5.41 -5.29
C SER A 43 -2.30 -4.87 -4.51
N LEU A 44 -2.48 -5.33 -3.26
CA LEU A 44 -3.56 -4.87 -2.38
C LEU A 44 -3.43 -3.38 -2.08
N VAL A 45 -2.22 -2.91 -1.72
CA VAL A 45 -1.99 -1.49 -1.42
C VAL A 45 -2.24 -0.63 -2.64
N PHE A 46 -1.71 -0.98 -3.81
CA PHE A 46 -1.90 -0.17 -5.02
C PHE A 46 -3.34 -0.21 -5.57
N SER A 47 -4.08 -1.30 -5.35
CA SER A 47 -5.46 -1.41 -5.85
C SER A 47 -6.47 -0.71 -4.95
N HIS A 48 -6.23 -0.66 -3.63
CA HIS A 48 -7.24 -0.21 -2.66
C HIS A 48 -6.81 0.97 -1.78
N LEU A 49 -5.50 1.18 -1.59
CA LEU A 49 -4.99 2.09 -0.56
C LEU A 49 -4.03 3.18 -1.09
N SER A 50 -3.53 3.07 -2.32
CA SER A 50 -2.70 4.10 -2.97
C SER A 50 -3.54 5.22 -3.58
N GLY A 51 -4.56 5.66 -2.84
CA GLY A 51 -5.31 6.86 -3.21
C GLY A 51 -4.37 8.05 -3.41
N SER A 52 -4.91 9.12 -3.95
CA SER A 52 -4.18 10.36 -4.27
C SER A 52 -4.50 11.45 -3.24
N PRO A 53 -4.03 11.33 -1.98
CA PRO A 53 -4.37 12.30 -0.96
C PRO A 53 -3.73 13.65 -1.26
N ARG A 54 -4.36 14.73 -0.78
CA ARG A 54 -3.78 16.06 -0.83
C ARG A 54 -2.63 16.20 0.16
N CYS A 55 -1.63 16.98 -0.24
CA CYS A 55 -0.49 17.37 0.56
C CYS A 55 -0.85 18.52 1.52
N TYR A 56 -1.66 18.19 2.53
CA TYR A 56 -2.16 19.13 3.52
C TYR A 56 -1.04 19.81 4.32
N GLY A 57 -1.11 21.13 4.45
CA GLY A 57 -0.14 21.92 5.23
C GLY A 57 1.21 22.16 4.51
N HIS A 58 1.22 22.03 3.18
CA HIS A 58 2.34 22.45 2.33
C HIS A 58 1.87 23.07 1.01
N CYS A 59 1.21 22.31 0.13
CA CYS A 59 0.82 22.82 -1.20
C CYS A 59 -0.57 22.39 -1.69
N GLU A 60 -1.28 21.54 -0.92
CA GLU A 60 -2.63 21.04 -1.25
C GLU A 60 -2.74 20.21 -2.56
N GLN A 61 -1.65 20.06 -3.31
CA GLN A 61 -1.58 19.21 -4.49
C GLN A 61 -1.61 17.73 -4.11
N THR A 62 -1.99 16.89 -5.07
CA THR A 62 -1.99 15.44 -4.93
C THR A 62 -0.59 14.93 -4.61
N ALA A 63 -0.48 14.11 -3.57
CA ALA A 63 0.72 13.36 -3.23
C ALA A 63 0.57 11.91 -3.72
N GLY A 64 1.58 11.42 -4.45
CA GLY A 64 1.63 10.05 -4.95
C GLY A 64 2.43 9.15 -4.02
N LEU A 65 2.04 7.88 -3.92
CA LEU A 65 2.81 6.87 -3.19
C LEU A 65 4.12 6.55 -3.93
N ARG A 66 5.23 6.55 -3.20
CA ARG A 66 6.56 6.10 -3.62
C ARG A 66 7.05 5.07 -2.62
N VAL A 67 7.28 3.83 -3.06
CA VAL A 67 7.74 2.74 -2.20
C VAL A 67 9.25 2.88 -2.02
N ILE A 68 9.71 2.90 -0.77
CA ILE A 68 11.12 3.08 -0.42
C ILE A 68 11.73 1.84 0.25
N ARG A 69 10.89 0.91 0.70
CA ARG A 69 11.32 -0.37 1.28
C ARG A 69 10.23 -1.40 1.09
N GLU A 70 10.63 -2.61 0.74
CA GLU A 70 9.77 -3.79 0.61
C GLU A 70 10.54 -4.97 1.21
N ASP A 71 9.94 -5.64 2.18
CA ASP A 71 10.47 -6.86 2.80
C ASP A 71 9.32 -7.84 3.11
N GLY A 72 9.67 -9.07 3.51
CA GLY A 72 8.66 -10.11 3.76
C GLY A 72 7.70 -9.84 4.91
N ASP A 73 7.95 -8.79 5.71
CA ASP A 73 7.08 -8.39 6.82
C ASP A 73 6.25 -7.13 6.50
N GLY A 74 6.48 -6.49 5.34
CA GLY A 74 5.68 -5.37 4.88
C GLY A 74 6.35 -4.46 3.85
N MET A 75 5.69 -3.33 3.62
CA MET A 75 6.15 -2.32 2.68
C MET A 75 6.10 -0.94 3.33
N VAL A 76 7.13 -0.11 3.10
CA VAL A 76 7.15 1.29 3.51
C VAL A 76 7.13 2.18 2.28
N GLY A 77 6.25 3.18 2.30
CA GLY A 77 6.17 4.19 1.26
C GLY A 77 5.99 5.60 1.78
N CYS A 78 6.36 6.56 0.94
CA CYS A 78 6.20 7.99 1.16
C CYS A 78 5.11 8.51 0.24
N TYR A 79 4.24 9.38 0.74
CA TYR A 79 3.35 10.17 -0.12
C TYR A 79 4.01 11.50 -0.43
N VAL A 80 4.42 11.65 -1.68
CA VAL A 80 5.27 12.74 -2.16
C VAL A 80 4.47 13.63 -3.11
N CYS A 81 4.43 14.93 -2.84
CA CYS A 81 3.82 15.88 -3.77
C CYS A 81 4.81 16.29 -4.89
N PRO A 82 4.37 17.00 -5.94
CA PRO A 82 5.22 17.33 -7.09
C PRO A 82 6.50 18.14 -6.76
N SER A 83 6.54 18.86 -5.64
CA SER A 83 7.75 19.57 -5.20
C SER A 83 8.77 18.66 -4.50
N GLY A 84 8.46 17.38 -4.32
CA GLY A 84 9.26 16.44 -3.54
C GLY A 84 8.93 16.42 -2.04
N TYR A 85 8.00 17.25 -1.55
CA TYR A 85 7.65 17.27 -0.12
C TYR A 85 6.99 15.95 0.30
N VAL A 86 7.47 15.37 1.41
CA VAL A 86 6.90 14.13 1.98
C VAL A 86 5.79 14.49 2.97
N SER A 87 4.54 14.25 2.59
CA SER A 87 3.37 14.53 3.43
C SER A 87 3.20 13.53 4.57
N ARG A 88 3.45 12.24 4.28
CA ARG A 88 3.40 11.15 5.25
C ARG A 88 4.32 10.01 4.81
N ILE A 89 4.76 9.23 5.79
CA ILE A 89 5.44 7.95 5.59
C ILE A 89 4.53 6.88 6.19
N VAL A 90 4.28 5.80 5.45
CA VAL A 90 3.35 4.73 5.83
C VAL A 90 4.03 3.39 5.69
N ARG A 91 3.93 2.58 6.75
CA ARG A 91 4.20 1.14 6.70
C ARG A 91 2.88 0.39 6.56
N TYR A 92 2.81 -0.46 5.55
CA TYR A 92 1.77 -1.47 5.35
C TYR A 92 2.31 -2.82 5.82
N SER A 93 1.68 -3.46 6.80
CA SER A 93 2.11 -4.76 7.33
C SER A 93 0.93 -5.58 7.85
N ILE A 94 1.07 -6.91 7.84
CA ILE A 94 0.08 -7.81 8.47
C ILE A 94 0.26 -7.87 10.00
N LYS A 95 1.47 -7.59 10.51
CA LYS A 95 1.80 -7.58 11.94
C LYS A 95 1.60 -6.19 12.54
N ARG A 96 1.28 -6.15 13.85
CA ARG A 96 1.30 -4.92 14.65
C ARG A 96 2.69 -4.76 15.25
N ASP A 97 3.43 -3.75 14.80
CA ASP A 97 4.74 -3.45 15.34
C ASP A 97 5.06 -1.97 15.14
N GLU A 98 4.56 -1.17 16.07
CA GLU A 98 4.71 0.28 16.14
C GLU A 98 6.13 0.68 16.57
N GLU A 99 6.75 -0.14 17.43
CA GLU A 99 8.10 0.08 17.94
C GLU A 99 9.13 -0.04 16.81
N TRP A 100 8.99 -1.06 15.97
CA TRP A 100 9.80 -1.21 14.77
C TRP A 100 9.65 0.01 13.85
N PHE A 101 8.41 0.46 13.60
CA PHE A 101 8.19 1.56 12.66
C PHE A 101 8.74 2.89 13.20
N THR A 102 8.57 3.13 14.51
CA THR A 102 9.15 4.31 15.18
C THR A 102 10.67 4.28 15.11
N SER A 103 11.28 3.11 15.34
CA SER A 103 12.73 2.93 15.26
C SER A 103 13.25 3.12 13.83
N TYR A 104 12.56 2.55 12.84
CA TYR A 104 12.86 2.71 11.43
C TYR A 104 12.79 4.18 11.00
N LEU A 105 11.78 4.94 11.45
CA LEU A 105 11.66 6.36 11.14
C LEU A 105 12.83 7.17 11.72
N LYS A 106 13.27 6.86 12.95
CA LYS A 106 14.42 7.52 13.60
C LYS A 106 15.73 7.24 12.85
N GLU A 107 15.91 6.01 12.36
CA GLU A 107 17.05 5.63 11.53
C GLU A 107 17.00 6.36 10.18
N LEU A 108 15.86 6.30 9.50
CA LEU A 108 15.67 6.85 8.15
C LEU A 108 15.82 8.37 8.09
N LEU A 109 15.27 9.09 9.07
CA LEU A 109 15.22 10.55 9.06
C LEU A 109 16.33 11.18 9.91
N GLY A 110 17.07 10.36 10.67
CA GLY A 110 18.15 10.79 11.54
C GLY A 110 17.68 11.49 12.82
N ALA A 111 18.62 11.65 13.76
CA ALA A 111 18.38 12.20 15.10
C ALA A 111 17.88 13.66 15.13
N GLN A 112 17.95 14.37 13.99
CA GLN A 112 17.49 15.76 13.88
C GLN A 112 15.96 15.87 13.96
N LEU A 113 15.24 14.80 13.64
CA LEU A 113 13.81 14.73 13.92
C LEU A 113 13.58 14.01 15.25
N ASP A 114 13.15 14.76 16.28
CA ASP A 114 12.63 14.20 17.53
C ASP A 114 11.31 13.46 17.25
N ILE A 115 11.40 12.23 16.76
CA ILE A 115 10.27 11.35 16.46
C ILE A 115 9.95 10.56 17.72
N LYS A 116 8.73 10.75 18.22
CA LYS A 116 8.22 10.08 19.41
C LYS A 116 7.14 9.07 19.02
N PRO A 117 6.94 8.00 19.81
CA PRO A 117 5.90 7.00 19.52
C PRO A 117 4.52 7.62 19.28
N GLN A 118 4.14 8.67 20.02
CA GLN A 118 2.83 9.31 19.86
C GLN A 118 2.66 10.09 18.54
N ASP A 119 3.71 10.24 17.73
CA ASP A 119 3.63 10.82 16.39
C ASP A 119 3.23 9.77 15.34
N VAL A 120 3.28 8.49 15.68
CA VAL A 120 2.85 7.38 14.83
C VAL A 120 1.39 7.09 15.11
N ARG A 121 0.59 7.00 14.05
CA ARG A 121 -0.81 6.58 14.11
C ARG A 121 -0.98 5.22 13.48
N VAL A 122 -1.96 4.47 13.96
CA VAL A 122 -2.23 3.11 13.49
C VAL A 122 -3.66 3.04 12.97
N ALA A 123 -3.83 2.45 11.78
CA ALA A 123 -5.14 2.04 11.25
C ALA A 123 -5.11 0.55 10.92
N THR A 124 -6.23 -0.13 11.15
CA THR A 124 -6.43 -1.53 10.74
C THR A 124 -7.45 -1.54 9.61
N ARG A 125 -7.15 -2.28 8.55
CA ARG A 125 -8.04 -2.50 7.40
C ARG A 125 -8.58 -3.90 7.46
N TYR A 126 -9.89 -4.00 7.40
CA TYR A 126 -10.65 -5.23 7.35
C TYR A 126 -11.08 -5.54 5.91
N ASN A 127 -11.53 -6.77 5.66
CA ASN A 127 -12.02 -7.18 4.34
C ASN A 127 -13.07 -6.20 3.78
N TRP A 128 -14.01 -5.75 4.62
CA TRP A 128 -15.07 -4.82 4.20
C TRP A 128 -14.56 -3.41 3.87
N ASP A 129 -13.47 -2.95 4.49
CA ASP A 129 -12.86 -1.64 4.15
C ASP A 129 -12.28 -1.65 2.73
N LEU A 130 -11.82 -2.82 2.29
CA LEU A 130 -11.11 -3.02 1.04
C LEU A 130 -12.02 -3.59 -0.06
N GLY A 131 -13.29 -3.88 0.25
CA GLY A 131 -14.21 -4.52 -0.70
C GLY A 131 -13.81 -5.96 -1.06
N LEU A 132 -13.08 -6.64 -0.18
CA LEU A 132 -12.69 -8.04 -0.33
C LEU A 132 -13.83 -8.96 0.13
N GLY A 133 -13.99 -10.10 -0.55
CA GLY A 133 -14.82 -11.19 -0.05
C GLY A 133 -14.21 -11.85 1.19
N GLY A 134 -14.99 -12.62 1.94
CA GLY A 134 -14.54 -13.31 3.16
C GLY A 134 -15.30 -12.89 4.42
N GLU A 135 -14.76 -13.27 5.58
CA GLU A 135 -15.35 -12.86 6.87
C GLU A 135 -15.22 -11.35 7.06
N LYS A 136 -16.33 -10.67 7.35
CA LYS A 136 -16.34 -9.20 7.45
C LYS A 136 -15.31 -8.68 8.46
N HIS A 137 -15.12 -9.33 9.60
CA HIS A 137 -14.27 -8.81 10.67
C HIS A 137 -12.81 -9.30 10.63
N GLU A 138 -12.42 -9.98 9.57
CA GLU A 138 -11.03 -10.41 9.39
C GLU A 138 -10.15 -9.19 9.06
N ALA A 139 -9.13 -8.99 9.89
CA ALA A 139 -8.13 -7.95 9.70
C ALA A 139 -7.13 -8.38 8.63
N VAL A 140 -7.01 -7.58 7.58
CA VAL A 140 -6.21 -7.89 6.38
C VAL A 140 -4.87 -7.18 6.44
N LEU A 141 -4.89 -5.94 6.91
CA LEU A 141 -3.71 -5.07 6.86
C LEU A 141 -3.69 -4.08 8.01
N LYS A 142 -2.49 -3.72 8.46
CA LYS A 142 -2.26 -2.59 9.34
C LYS A 142 -1.44 -1.52 8.63
N GLU A 143 -1.85 -0.28 8.85
CA GLU A 143 -1.13 0.92 8.44
C GLU A 143 -0.55 1.59 9.67
N HIS A 144 0.76 1.73 9.73
CA HIS A 144 1.42 2.62 10.69
C HIS A 144 1.88 3.84 9.90
N TYR A 145 1.42 5.03 10.26
CA TYR A 145 1.72 6.23 9.49
C TYR A 145 2.18 7.38 10.36
N TRP A 146 3.21 8.07 9.88
CA TRP A 146 3.73 9.31 10.43
C TRP A 146 3.40 10.44 9.47
N VAL A 147 2.79 11.51 9.98
CA VAL A 147 2.36 12.67 9.18
C VAL A 147 3.21 13.86 9.56
N GLN A 148 3.89 14.43 8.57
CA GLN A 148 4.86 15.49 8.82
C GLN A 148 4.22 16.79 9.32
N SER A 149 3.00 17.11 8.88
CA SER A 149 2.28 18.31 9.30
C SER A 149 1.72 18.22 10.72
N TYR A 150 1.62 17.02 11.31
CA TYR A 150 1.14 16.84 12.69
C TYR A 150 2.25 17.01 13.74
N ARG A 151 3.43 17.49 13.34
CA ARG A 151 4.52 17.78 14.27
C ARG A 151 4.07 18.80 15.30
N ARG A 152 4.39 18.51 16.57
CA ARG A 152 3.79 19.10 17.78
C ARG A 152 3.97 20.61 17.98
N THR A 153 4.68 21.32 17.11
CA THR A 153 4.65 22.78 17.06
C THR A 153 4.99 23.25 15.65
N LYS A 154 4.20 24.21 15.15
CA LYS A 154 4.46 25.02 13.95
C LYS A 154 4.30 24.35 12.58
N SER A 155 3.18 23.67 12.32
CA SER A 155 2.83 23.24 10.95
C SER A 155 2.91 24.38 9.92
N ASP A 156 2.57 25.59 10.38
CA ASP A 156 2.44 26.79 9.57
C ASP A 156 3.76 27.59 9.46
N ASP A 157 4.82 27.20 10.18
CA ASP A 157 6.12 27.86 10.07
C ASP A 157 6.82 27.45 8.77
N PRO A 158 7.00 28.36 7.81
CA PRO A 158 7.62 28.05 6.52
C PRO A 158 9.10 27.67 6.65
N ASN A 159 9.75 28.01 7.76
CA ASN A 159 11.15 27.71 8.03
C ASN A 159 11.35 26.42 8.83
N ARG A 160 10.26 25.72 9.20
CA ARG A 160 10.37 24.43 9.86
C ARG A 160 11.15 23.45 8.98
N GLN A 161 12.01 22.66 9.61
CA GLN A 161 12.66 21.56 8.91
C GLN A 161 11.61 20.52 8.50
N ALA A 162 11.66 20.13 7.24
CA ALA A 162 10.77 19.19 6.62
C ALA A 162 11.55 18.23 5.72
N VAL A 163 11.01 17.03 5.57
CA VAL A 163 11.51 15.92 4.78
C VAL A 163 10.98 16.04 3.35
N PHE A 164 11.91 15.92 2.42
CA PHE A 164 11.68 15.89 0.98
C PHE A 164 12.33 14.62 0.39
N MET A 165 11.83 14.19 -0.76
CA MET A 165 12.40 13.12 -1.57
C MET A 165 13.13 13.72 -2.77
N CYS A 166 14.38 13.29 -2.98
CA CYS A 166 15.21 13.74 -4.09
C CYS A 166 14.61 13.27 -5.42
N SER A 167 14.45 14.17 -6.39
CA SER A 167 13.91 13.82 -7.71
C SER A 167 14.85 13.00 -8.60
N GLN A 168 16.12 12.83 -8.19
CA GLN A 168 17.12 12.06 -8.96
C GLN A 168 17.43 10.68 -8.40
N CYS A 169 17.50 10.54 -7.07
CA CYS A 169 17.94 9.31 -6.43
C CYS A 169 16.96 8.77 -5.39
N ASP A 170 15.78 9.39 -5.26
CA ASP A 170 14.71 9.05 -4.31
C ASP A 170 15.14 9.06 -2.83
N SER A 171 16.38 9.49 -2.52
CA SER A 171 16.85 9.63 -1.15
C SER A 171 16.04 10.69 -0.41
N LEU A 172 15.72 10.43 0.85
CA LEU A 172 15.12 11.43 1.72
C LEU A 172 16.17 12.43 2.21
N PHE A 173 15.81 13.69 2.28
CA PHE A 173 16.66 14.75 2.80
C PHE A 173 15.82 15.84 3.50
N GLN A 174 16.46 16.65 4.33
CA GLN A 174 15.78 17.71 5.09
C GLN A 174 16.12 19.09 4.53
N GLN A 175 15.12 19.98 4.56
CA GLN A 175 15.27 21.40 4.24
C GLN A 175 14.08 22.18 4.82
N PRO A 176 14.13 23.54 4.84
CA PRO A 176 12.96 24.34 5.20
C PRO A 176 11.74 23.99 4.35
N ALA A 177 10.55 23.95 4.96
CA ALA A 177 9.30 23.62 4.26
C ALA A 177 8.97 24.56 3.08
N SER A 178 9.46 25.80 3.12
CA SER A 178 9.33 26.78 2.03
C SER A 178 10.37 26.63 0.92
N SER A 179 11.36 25.76 1.09
CA SER A 179 12.40 25.56 0.10
C SER A 179 11.84 24.95 -1.18
N LYS A 180 12.44 25.34 -2.31
CA LYS A 180 12.06 24.86 -3.65
C LYS A 180 13.07 23.86 -4.23
N ASN A 181 14.10 23.47 -3.48
CA ASN A 181 15.09 22.52 -3.98
C ASN A 181 14.46 21.12 -4.07
N THR A 182 14.63 20.48 -5.22
CA THR A 182 14.13 19.12 -5.47
C THR A 182 15.24 18.06 -5.41
N LEU A 183 16.50 18.50 -5.25
CA LEU A 183 17.68 17.64 -5.20
C LEU A 183 18.26 17.61 -3.78
N CYS A 184 18.67 16.42 -3.33
CA CYS A 184 19.40 16.26 -2.07
C CYS A 184 20.84 16.82 -2.19
N PRO A 185 21.54 17.06 -1.07
CA PRO A 185 22.91 17.58 -1.09
C PRO A 185 23.93 16.74 -1.87
N ALA A 186 23.69 15.44 -2.02
CA ALA A 186 24.56 14.55 -2.80
C ALA A 186 24.35 14.67 -4.32
N CYS A 187 23.12 14.97 -4.74
CA CYS A 187 22.72 15.12 -6.15
C CYS A 187 22.78 16.56 -6.63
N ALA A 188 22.65 17.53 -5.71
CA ALA A 188 22.75 18.94 -6.04
C ALA A 188 24.14 19.18 -6.65
N PRO A 189 24.22 19.84 -7.82
CA PRO A 189 25.51 20.22 -8.38
C PRO A 189 26.24 21.04 -7.31
N ARG A 190 27.48 20.66 -7.02
CA ARG A 190 28.37 21.54 -6.25
C ARG A 190 28.53 22.78 -7.10
N ASN A 191 27.72 23.81 -6.86
CA ASN A 191 28.01 25.11 -7.42
C ASN A 191 29.43 25.44 -6.92
N GLN A 192 30.32 25.56 -7.90
CA GLN A 192 31.66 26.09 -7.71
C GLN A 192 31.52 27.41 -6.95
N ALA A 193 32.43 27.61 -6.00
CA ALA A 193 32.51 28.69 -5.03
C ALA A 193 32.08 30.07 -5.57
#